data_AF-A0A257A715-F1
#
_entry.id   AF-A0A257A715-F1
#
_cell.length_a   1.000
_cell.length_b   1.000
_cell.length_c   1.000
_cell.angle_alpha   90.00
_cell.angle_beta   90.00
_cell.angle_gamma   90.00
#
_symmetry.space_group_name_H-M   'P 1'
#
loop_
_entity.id
_entity.type
_entity.pdbx_description
1 polymer ?
#
loop_
_entity_poly.entity_id
_entity_poly.type
_entity_poly.pdbx_seq_one_letter_code
_entity_poly.pdbx_strand_id
1 'polypeptide(L)'
;MVLGVNLKKFRIISILGPGLISAVSGLEITNIGVFTYVGAIYGFKILWIIVLASIIIALLQQLAVEVGVVMREGVIVKSRKIFGKHLTLIILISLFIANVVTIAINIIGVSFTLNVVSPK
;
A
#
# COMPACT_ATOMS: atom_id res chain seq x y z
N MET A 1 -37.41 -14.56 -2.02
CA MET A 1 -36.45 -15.09 -3.01
C MET A 1 -35.61 -13.90 -3.46
N VAL A 2 -34.40 -13.83 -2.92
CA VAL A 2 -33.69 -12.57 -2.65
C VAL A 2 -32.90 -12.09 -3.87
N LEU A 3 -33.20 -10.84 -4.23
CA LEU A 3 -32.37 -9.87 -4.95
C LEU A 3 -32.13 -10.07 -6.46
N GLY A 4 -32.94 -9.35 -7.25
CA GLY A 4 -32.60 -8.88 -8.60
C GLY A 4 -31.46 -7.85 -8.59
N VAL A 5 -30.27 -8.29 -8.17
CA VAL A 5 -29.05 -7.49 -8.27
C VAL A 5 -28.50 -7.64 -9.68
N ASN A 6 -28.32 -6.51 -10.36
CA ASN A 6 -27.75 -6.44 -11.70
C ASN A 6 -26.30 -6.98 -11.67
N LEU A 7 -26.09 -8.22 -12.14
CA LEU A 7 -24.84 -8.99 -12.08
C LEU A 7 -23.61 -8.21 -12.59
N LYS A 8 -23.78 -7.24 -13.51
CA LYS A 8 -22.70 -6.36 -13.98
C LYS A 8 -22.17 -5.42 -12.90
N LYS A 9 -23.05 -4.82 -12.07
CA LYS A 9 -22.63 -3.97 -10.94
C LYS A 9 -21.89 -4.77 -9.89
N PHE A 10 -22.37 -5.97 -9.58
CA PHE A 10 -21.73 -6.86 -8.61
C PHE A 10 -20.32 -7.29 -9.05
N ARG A 11 -20.13 -7.54 -10.35
CA ARG A 11 -18.82 -7.89 -10.91
C ARG A 11 -17.80 -6.75 -10.80
N ILE A 12 -18.23 -5.50 -10.95
CA ILE A 12 -17.35 -4.33 -10.79
C ILE A 12 -16.87 -4.23 -9.33
N ILE A 13 -17.79 -4.36 -8.38
CA ILE A 13 -17.48 -4.28 -6.93
C ILE A 13 -16.54 -5.42 -6.50
N SER A 14 -16.72 -6.61 -7.05
CA SER A 14 -15.85 -7.76 -6.77
C SER A 14 -14.41 -7.57 -7.26
N ILE A 15 -14.18 -6.76 -8.30
CA ILE A 15 -12.83 -6.52 -8.87
C ILE A 15 -12.12 -5.38 -8.11
N LEU A 16 -12.85 -4.52 -7.40
CA LEU A 16 -12.27 -3.43 -6.62
C LEU A 16 -11.50 -3.91 -5.38
N GLY A 17 -11.77 -5.13 -4.88
CA GLY A 17 -11.19 -5.66 -3.65
C GLY A 17 -9.66 -5.52 -3.55
N PRO A 18 -8.88 -6.08 -4.50
CA PRO A 18 -7.42 -5.96 -4.48
C PRO A 18 -6.92 -4.52 -4.54
N GLY A 19 -7.59 -3.65 -5.32
CA GLY A 19 -7.24 -2.24 -5.43
C GLY A 19 -7.47 -1.48 -4.13
N LEU A 20 -8.59 -1.74 -3.45
CA LEU A 20 -8.91 -1.13 -2.16
C LEU A 20 -7.96 -1.58 -1.05
N ILE A 21 -7.61 -2.88 -1.00
CA ILE A 21 -6.65 -3.41 -0.03
C ILE A 21 -5.30 -2.71 -0.18
N SER A 22 -4.84 -2.52 -1.42
CA SER A 22 -3.58 -1.82 -1.65
C SER A 22 -3.66 -0.31 -1.46
N ALA A 23 -4.82 0.31 -1.65
CA ALA A 23 -4.98 1.73 -1.34
C ALA A 23 -4.91 1.98 0.17
N VAL A 24 -5.51 1.10 0.96
CA VAL A 24 -5.51 1.20 2.43
C VAL A 24 -4.11 1.00 3.01
N SER A 25 -3.24 0.19 2.38
CA SER A 25 -1.84 0.06 2.85
C SER A 25 -1.05 1.37 2.75
N GLY A 26 -1.50 2.36 1.97
CA GLY A 26 -0.90 3.69 1.95
C GLY A 26 -1.17 4.52 3.22
N LEU A 27 -2.13 4.11 4.05
CA LEU A 27 -2.62 4.86 5.21
C LEU A 27 -2.06 4.34 6.55
N GLU A 28 -0.92 3.66 6.51
CA GLU A 28 -0.22 3.16 7.70
C GLU A 28 0.29 4.29 8.60
N ILE A 29 0.52 3.98 9.88
CA ILE A 29 0.93 4.96 10.90
C ILE A 29 2.30 5.56 10.56
N THR A 30 3.18 4.74 9.98
CA THR A 30 4.46 5.18 9.39
C THR A 30 4.28 6.37 8.45
N ASN A 31 3.34 6.29 7.50
CA ASN A 31 3.09 7.34 6.51
C ASN A 31 2.39 8.54 7.13
N ILE A 32 1.43 8.32 8.03
CA ILE A 32 0.75 9.41 8.76
C ILE A 32 1.76 10.26 9.54
N GLY A 33 2.75 9.63 10.17
CA GLY A 33 3.83 10.31 10.89
C GLY A 33 4.63 11.25 9.96
N VAL A 34 5.03 10.76 8.79
CA VAL A 34 5.76 11.57 7.79
C VAL A 34 4.91 12.72 7.29
N PHE A 35 3.65 12.47 6.90
CA PHE A 35 2.75 13.53 6.43
C PHE A 35 2.49 14.59 7.49
N THR A 36 2.34 14.17 8.75
CA THR A 36 2.14 15.08 9.88
C THR A 36 3.40 15.92 10.13
N TYR A 37 4.58 15.30 10.13
CA TYR A 37 5.85 15.99 10.34
C TYR A 37 6.13 17.03 9.24
N VAL A 38 6.03 16.61 7.98
CA VAL A 38 6.26 17.51 6.84
C VAL A 38 5.17 18.59 6.79
N GLY A 39 3.91 18.23 7.06
CA GLY A 39 2.80 19.18 7.15
C GLY A 39 2.98 20.21 8.27
N ALA A 40 3.55 19.84 9.41
CA ALA A 40 3.84 20.77 10.50
C ALA A 40 4.92 21.81 10.11
N ILE A 41 5.90 21.41 9.29
CA ILE A 41 6.99 22.30 8.85
C ILE A 41 6.56 23.22 7.70
N TYR A 42 5.92 22.65 6.68
CA TYR A 42 5.62 23.37 5.43
C TYR A 42 4.18 23.89 5.34
N GLY A 43 3.32 23.52 6.29
CA GLY A 43 1.89 23.79 6.23
C GLY A 43 1.27 23.27 4.93
N PHE A 44 0.35 24.05 4.36
CA PHE A 44 -0.36 23.67 3.13
C PHE A 44 0.40 23.98 1.83
N LYS A 45 1.60 24.59 1.90
CA LYS A 45 2.36 25.04 0.71
C LYS A 45 2.73 23.90 -0.24
N ILE A 46 2.77 22.66 0.26
CA ILE A 46 3.20 21.47 -0.46
C ILE A 46 2.06 20.47 -0.73
N LEU A 47 0.79 20.84 -0.50
CA LEU A 47 -0.34 19.93 -0.75
C LEU A 47 -0.39 19.39 -2.18
N TRP A 48 0.05 20.19 -3.16
CA TRP A 48 0.11 19.76 -4.57
C TRP A 48 1.02 18.54 -4.80
N ILE A 49 2.01 18.32 -3.93
CA ILE A 49 2.88 17.13 -3.98
C ILE A 49 2.08 15.86 -3.72
N ILE A 50 1.06 15.90 -2.85
CA ILE A 50 0.20 14.75 -2.56
C ILE A 50 -0.57 14.32 -3.82
N VAL A 51 -1.05 15.28 -4.62
CA VAL A 51 -1.74 15.00 -5.89
C VAL A 51 -0.79 14.31 -6.87
N LEU A 52 0.42 14.83 -7.03
CA LEU A 52 1.42 14.22 -7.91
C LEU A 52 1.85 12.83 -7.42
N ALA A 53 2.09 12.67 -6.12
CA ALA A 53 2.44 11.39 -5.52
C ALA A 53 1.33 10.36 -5.74
N SER A 54 0.06 10.78 -5.62
CA SER A 54 -1.10 9.90 -5.87
C SER A 54 -1.15 9.41 -7.32
N ILE A 55 -0.85 10.27 -8.29
CA ILE A 55 -0.77 9.89 -9.71
C ILE A 55 0.37 8.88 -9.93
N ILE A 56 1.55 9.14 -9.36
CA ILE A 56 2.70 8.25 -9.49
C ILE A 56 2.40 6.88 -8.88
N ILE A 57 1.82 6.85 -7.68
CA ILE A 57 1.45 5.60 -7.00
C ILE A 57 0.39 4.84 -7.82
N ALA A 58 -0.60 5.52 -8.40
CA ALA A 58 -1.60 4.89 -9.26
C ALA A 58 -0.97 4.22 -10.50
N LEU A 59 0.03 4.85 -11.12
CA LEU A 59 0.77 4.26 -12.23
C LEU A 59 1.58 3.03 -11.79
N LEU A 60 2.28 3.11 -10.64
CA LEU A 60 3.01 1.97 -10.09
C LEU A 60 2.08 0.81 -9.73
N GLN A 61 0.89 1.10 -9.20
CA GLN A 61 -0.16 0.13 -8.90
C GLN A 61 -0.62 -0.58 -10.18
N GLN A 62 -0.80 0.16 -11.28
CA GLN A 62 -1.18 -0.39 -12.57
C GLN A 62 -0.11 -1.35 -13.12
N LEU A 63 1.17 -1.00 -13.00
CA LEU A 63 2.27 -1.89 -13.37
C LEU A 63 2.30 -3.16 -12.52
N ALA A 64 2.03 -3.05 -11.21
CA ALA A 64 1.95 -4.21 -10.33
C ALA A 64 0.78 -5.15 -10.73
N VAL A 65 -0.37 -4.57 -11.11
CA VAL A 65 -1.51 -5.32 -11.63
C VAL A 65 -1.16 -6.00 -12.95
N GLU A 66 -0.44 -5.33 -13.84
CA GLU A 66 -0.01 -5.91 -15.13
C GLU A 66 0.89 -7.13 -14.91
N VAL A 67 1.86 -7.04 -14.01
CA VAL A 67 2.73 -8.18 -13.66
C VAL A 67 1.90 -9.33 -13.06
N GLY A 68 0.96 -9.03 -12.15
CA GLY A 68 0.16 -10.06 -11.50
C GLY A 68 -0.91 -10.73 -12.39
N VAL A 69 -1.61 -9.96 -13.20
CA VAL A 69 -2.79 -10.41 -13.97
C VAL A 69 -2.42 -10.78 -15.42
N VAL A 70 -1.63 -9.94 -16.09
CA VAL A 70 -1.31 -10.12 -17.52
C VAL A 70 -0.16 -11.09 -17.68
N MET A 71 0.95 -10.86 -16.97
CA MET A 71 2.13 -11.75 -17.04
C MET A 71 1.91 -13.06 -16.29
N ARG A 72 0.90 -13.15 -15.40
CA ARG A 72 0.58 -14.32 -14.56
C ARG A 72 1.77 -14.80 -13.74
N GLU A 73 2.64 -13.89 -13.35
CA GLU A 73 3.84 -14.16 -12.57
C GLU A 73 3.91 -13.23 -11.36
N GLY A 74 4.46 -13.71 -10.24
CA GLY A 74 4.75 -12.82 -9.11
C GLY A 74 5.91 -11.87 -9.45
N VAL A 75 5.88 -10.65 -8.92
CA VAL A 75 6.95 -9.64 -9.11
C VAL A 75 8.34 -10.20 -8.77
N ILE A 76 8.42 -11.00 -7.70
CA ILE A 76 9.66 -11.69 -7.28
C ILE A 76 10.09 -12.76 -8.29
N VAL A 77 9.14 -13.53 -8.83
CA VAL A 77 9.43 -14.56 -9.84
C VAL A 77 9.95 -13.91 -11.12
N LYS A 78 9.31 -12.82 -11.56
CA LYS A 78 9.76 -12.06 -12.72
C LYS A 78 11.13 -11.42 -12.50
N SER A 79 11.35 -10.85 -11.32
CA SER A 79 12.65 -10.28 -10.93
C SER A 79 13.76 -11.32 -10.97
N ARG A 80 13.50 -12.56 -10.52
CA ARG A 80 14.46 -13.67 -10.60
C ARG A 80 14.85 -14.04 -12.02
N LYS A 81 13.91 -13.98 -12.95
CA LYS A 81 14.16 -14.28 -14.37
C LYS A 81 15.02 -13.20 -15.04
N ILE A 82 14.86 -11.93 -14.65
CA ILE A 82 15.54 -10.79 -15.28
C ILE A 82 16.91 -10.52 -14.61
N PHE A 83 16.95 -10.48 -13.28
CA PHE A 83 18.13 -10.07 -12.50
C PHE A 83 18.91 -11.24 -11.89
N GLY A 84 18.42 -12.47 -12.04
CA GLY A 84 19.02 -13.66 -11.44
C GLY A 84 18.76 -13.80 -9.94
N LYS A 85 19.33 -14.85 -9.34
CA LYS A 85 19.02 -15.30 -7.98
C LYS A 85 19.55 -14.35 -6.88
N HIS A 86 20.75 -13.79 -7.06
CA HIS A 86 21.43 -13.02 -6.02
C HIS A 86 20.76 -11.66 -5.78
N LEU A 87 20.49 -10.91 -6.85
CA LEU A 87 19.79 -9.62 -6.76
C LEU A 87 18.36 -9.80 -6.25
N THR A 88 17.67 -10.85 -6.68
CA THR A 88 16.32 -11.13 -6.18
C THR A 88 16.28 -11.46 -4.70
N LEU A 89 17.31 -12.15 -4.18
CA LEU A 89 17.43 -12.41 -2.74
C LEU A 89 17.56 -11.10 -1.95
N ILE A 90 18.37 -10.15 -2.45
CA ILE A 90 18.53 -8.83 -1.82
C ILE A 90 17.19 -8.08 -1.80
N ILE A 91 16.46 -8.07 -2.92
CA ILE A 91 15.13 -7.45 -3.00
C ILE A 91 14.18 -8.10 -1.98
N LEU A 92 14.19 -9.43 -1.89
CA LEU A 92 13.32 -10.17 -0.99
C LEU A 92 13.63 -9.88 0.49
N ILE A 93 14.90 -9.85 0.86
CA ILE A 93 15.34 -9.53 2.23
C ILE A 93 14.99 -8.08 2.57
N SER A 94 15.25 -7.14 1.65
CA SER A 94 14.90 -5.73 1.83
C SER A 94 13.39 -5.56 2.03
N LEU A 95 12.59 -6.23 1.21
CA LEU A 95 11.13 -6.20 1.32
C LEU A 95 10.66 -6.79 2.65
N PHE A 96 11.25 -7.91 3.08
CA PHE A 96 10.92 -8.53 4.36
C PHE A 96 11.21 -7.58 5.54
N ILE A 97 12.40 -7.00 5.59
CA ILE A 97 12.79 -6.07 6.65
C ILE A 97 11.87 -4.84 6.66
N ALA A 98 11.59 -4.25 5.49
CA ALA A 98 10.71 -3.09 5.38
C ALA A 98 9.31 -3.38 5.95
N ASN A 99 8.74 -4.55 5.62
CA ASN A 99 7.43 -4.95 6.15
C ASN A 99 7.46 -5.21 7.66
N VAL A 100 8.50 -5.88 8.18
CA VAL A 100 8.64 -6.12 9.62
C VAL A 100 8.72 -4.81 10.40
N VAL A 101 9.52 -3.85 9.93
CA VAL A 101 9.64 -2.53 10.55
C VAL A 101 8.30 -1.78 10.51
N THR A 102 7.60 -1.85 9.37
CA THR A 102 6.29 -1.20 9.21
C THR A 102 5.25 -1.78 10.18
N ILE A 103 5.20 -3.10 10.32
CA ILE A 103 4.33 -3.77 11.30
C ILE A 103 4.68 -3.33 12.72
N ALA A 104 5.97 -3.30 13.08
CA ALA A 104 6.40 -2.88 14.41
C ALA A 104 5.94 -1.44 14.74
N ILE A 105 6.12 -0.51 13.79
CA ILE A 105 5.68 0.89 13.97
C ILE A 105 4.15 0.98 14.07
N ASN A 106 3.42 0.21 13.26
CA ASN A 106 1.96 0.19 13.33
C ASN A 106 1.46 -0.33 14.69
N ILE A 107 2.10 -1.35 15.27
CA ILE A 107 1.77 -1.85 16.62
C ILE A 107 2.02 -0.76 17.67
N ILE A 108 3.19 -0.11 17.62
CA ILE A 108 3.55 0.98 18.54
C ILE A 108 2.53 2.12 18.45
N GLY A 109 2.16 2.50 17.22
CA GLY A 109 1.19 3.55 16.97
C GLY A 109 -0.19 3.21 17.54
N VAL A 110 -0.68 1.98 17.34
CA VAL A 110 -1.94 1.52 17.96
C VAL A 110 -1.85 1.60 19.49
N SER A 111 -0.76 1.12 20.09
CA SER A 111 -0.55 1.22 21.55
C SER A 111 -0.59 2.66 22.05
N PHE A 112 0.06 3.59 21.33
CA PHE A 112 0.03 5.02 21.68
C PHE A 112 -1.39 5.59 21.60
N THR A 113 -2.12 5.31 20.50
CA THR A 113 -3.51 5.79 20.34
C THR A 113 -4.44 5.25 21.41
N LEU A 114 -4.29 3.99 21.83
CA LEU A 114 -5.10 3.39 22.89
C LEU A 114 -4.84 4.05 24.24
N ASN A 115 -3.58 4.39 24.56
CA ASN A 115 -3.23 5.09 25.80
C ASN A 115 -3.87 6.49 25.85
N VAL A 116 -3.93 7.19 24.71
CA VAL A 116 -4.56 8.51 24.62
C VAL A 116 -6.09 8.43 24.76
N VAL A 117 -6.74 7.42 24.16
CA VAL A 117 -8.21 7.28 24.16
C VAL A 117 -8.77 6.73 25.46
N SER A 118 -8.09 5.74 26.07
CA SER A 118 -8.46 5.19 27.37
C SER A 118 -7.26 5.26 28.29
N PRO A 119 -6.99 6.45 28.86
CA PRO A 119 -5.93 6.61 29.83
C PRO A 119 -6.32 5.81 31.08
N LYS A 120 -5.58 4.73 31.33
CA LYS A 120 -5.46 4.11 32.64
C LYS A 120 -4.19 4.60 33.29
#